data_AF-A0A2V7UJJ2-F1
#
_entry.id   AF-A0A2V7UJJ2-F1
#
_cell.length_a   1.000
_cell.length_b   1.000
_cell.length_c   1.000
_cell.angle_alpha   90.00
_cell.angle_beta   90.00
_cell.angle_gamma   90.00
#
_symmetry.space_group_name_H-M   'P 1'
#
loop_
_entity.id
_entity.type
_entity.pdbx_description
1 polymer ?
#
loop_
_entity_poly.entity_id
_entity_poly.type
_entity_poly.pdbx_seq_one_letter_code
_entity_poly.pdbx_strand_id
1 'polypeptide(L)'
;MSRDRGHEAADVFGRILLLDPDNAEARRGLEQARAAAVEAERVLATRLQEAEAALAAGEDEKARALLDEIIRQGGDRDRARDLLDRLDRRPGRLGAGRGPWTSMGEAEEGEAAASPAWSRRAVIGGWVVVFGLLATGVASSWDRLLDRLDRAPSPSSPPAAAATVAAPTPGERAVADARRLLDQGETAAALSILDRIPPDEPAYPFARELRRQAETALLSGGRGR
;
A
#
# COMPACT_ATOMS: atom_id res chain seq x y z
N MET A 1 10.48 13.48 -1.16
CA MET A 1 11.77 12.77 -0.97
C MET A 1 12.46 13.07 0.37
N SER A 2 11.91 13.87 1.29
CA SER A 2 12.58 14.13 2.58
C SER A 2 12.15 13.20 3.71
N ARG A 3 10.89 12.70 3.72
CA ARG A 3 10.43 11.71 4.69
C ARG A 3 11.19 10.38 4.57
N ASP A 4 11.34 9.89 3.35
CA ASP A 4 12.08 8.64 3.09
C ASP A 4 13.53 8.73 3.58
N ARG A 5 14.19 9.87 3.43
CA ARG A 5 15.60 10.02 3.82
C ARG A 5 15.84 9.91 5.34
N GLY A 6 14.93 10.42 6.17
CA GLY A 6 15.07 10.33 7.63
C GLY A 6 14.90 8.90 8.13
N HIS A 7 13.87 8.20 7.63
CA HIS A 7 13.61 6.80 7.95
C HIS A 7 14.69 5.87 7.40
N GLU A 8 15.12 6.08 6.15
CA GLU A 8 16.21 5.31 5.54
C GLU A 8 17.53 5.48 6.29
N ALA A 9 17.87 6.71 6.70
CA ALA A 9 19.05 6.95 7.52
C ALA A 9 18.94 6.26 8.89
N ALA A 10 17.76 6.28 9.53
CA ALA A 10 17.53 5.59 10.79
C ALA A 10 17.71 4.07 10.65
N ASP A 11 17.23 3.48 9.55
CA ASP A 11 17.41 2.05 9.26
C ASP A 11 18.88 1.70 9.05
N VAL A 12 19.63 2.54 8.34
CA VAL A 12 21.07 2.33 8.12
C VAL A 12 21.85 2.38 9.44
N PHE A 13 21.63 3.41 10.26
CA PHE A 13 22.30 3.50 11.57
C PHE A 13 21.86 2.38 12.53
N GLY A 14 20.60 1.97 12.48
CA GLY A 14 20.10 0.83 13.22
C GLY A 14 20.84 -0.47 12.86
N ARG A 15 21.07 -0.71 11.56
CA ARG A 15 21.86 -1.88 11.11
C ARG A 15 23.31 -1.82 11.58
N ILE A 16 23.93 -0.64 11.58
CA ILE A 16 25.30 -0.47 12.10
C ILE A 16 25.35 -0.82 13.58
N LEU A 17 24.37 -0.37 14.37
CA LEU A 17 24.30 -0.67 15.82
C LEU A 17 24.03 -2.14 16.14
N LEU A 18 23.43 -2.90 15.22
CA LEU A 18 23.32 -4.36 15.37
C LEU A 18 24.66 -5.07 15.20
N LEU A 19 25.56 -4.53 14.39
CA LEU A 19 26.91 -5.07 14.18
C LEU A 19 27.90 -4.59 15.24
N ASP A 20 27.77 -3.33 15.64
CA ASP A 20 28.61 -2.68 16.66
C ASP A 20 27.73 -1.84 17.60
N PRO A 21 27.27 -2.42 18.71
CA PRO A 21 26.40 -1.74 19.66
C PRO A 21 27.03 -0.51 20.31
N ASP A 22 28.37 -0.45 20.40
CA ASP A 22 29.12 0.60 21.09
C ASP A 22 29.54 1.77 20.19
N ASN A 23 29.11 1.75 18.93
CA ASN A 23 29.37 2.81 17.98
C ASN A 23 28.63 4.12 18.34
N ALA A 24 29.34 5.05 19.00
CA ALA A 24 28.79 6.32 19.46
C ALA A 24 28.33 7.23 18.30
N GLU A 25 28.96 7.16 17.13
CA GLU A 25 28.56 7.94 15.95
C GLU A 25 27.24 7.44 15.37
N ALA A 26 27.07 6.11 15.28
CA ALA A 26 25.84 5.51 14.80
C ALA A 26 24.66 5.80 15.75
N ARG A 27 24.88 5.83 17.07
CA ARG A 27 23.83 6.24 18.04
C ARG A 27 23.37 7.69 17.80
N ARG A 28 24.33 8.63 17.68
CA ARG A 28 24.02 10.05 17.39
C ARG A 28 23.33 10.21 16.03
N GLY A 29 23.81 9.49 15.02
CA GLY A 29 23.22 9.48 13.68
C GLY A 29 21.78 8.98 13.69
N LEU A 30 21.49 7.91 14.44
CA LEU A 30 20.14 7.37 14.60
C LEU A 30 19.19 8.38 15.26
N GLU A 31 19.63 9.05 16.32
CA GLU A 31 18.85 10.09 17.00
C GLU A 31 18.52 11.26 16.06
N GLN A 32 19.51 11.74 15.31
CA GLN A 32 19.33 12.81 14.33
C GLN A 32 18.39 12.39 13.19
N ALA A 33 18.54 11.17 12.69
CA ALA A 33 17.70 10.62 11.62
C ALA A 33 16.24 10.50 12.07
N ARG A 34 16.01 10.03 13.30
CA ARG A 34 14.67 9.97 13.91
C ARG A 34 14.07 11.36 14.09
N ALA A 35 14.84 12.33 14.59
CA ALA A 35 14.38 13.70 14.73
C ALA A 35 13.99 14.32 13.37
N ALA A 36 14.81 14.09 12.34
CA ALA A 36 14.52 14.54 10.98
C ALA A 36 13.27 13.88 10.38
N ALA A 37 13.05 12.59 10.65
CA ALA A 37 11.85 11.87 10.21
C ALA A 37 10.57 12.45 10.84
N VAL A 38 10.59 12.69 12.16
CA VAL A 38 9.46 13.30 12.89
C VAL A 38 9.15 14.70 12.35
N GLU A 39 10.17 15.52 12.10
CA GLU A 39 9.94 16.87 11.55
C GLU A 39 9.37 16.82 10.13
N ALA A 40 9.86 15.92 9.28
CA ALA A 40 9.30 15.72 7.95
C ALA A 40 7.82 15.30 8.01
N GLU A 41 7.44 14.46 8.97
CA GLU A 41 6.05 14.07 9.20
C GLU A 41 5.18 15.24 9.66
N ARG A 42 5.69 16.07 10.58
CA ARG A 42 5.01 17.28 11.04
C ARG A 42 4.73 18.26 9.90
N VAL A 43 5.72 18.47 9.02
CA VAL A 43 5.58 19.34 7.83
C VAL A 43 4.49 18.78 6.89
N LEU A 44 4.49 17.47 6.66
CA LEU A 44 3.49 16.83 5.80
C LEU A 44 2.08 16.90 6.42
N ALA A 45 1.95 16.72 7.73
CA ALA A 45 0.69 16.86 8.44
C ALA A 45 0.14 18.30 8.35
N THR A 46 1.01 19.30 8.48
CA THR A 46 0.64 20.72 8.33
C THR A 46 0.13 21.01 6.92
N ARG A 47 0.83 20.51 5.89
CA ARG A 47 0.38 20.64 4.49
C ARG A 47 -0.95 19.94 4.23
N LEU A 48 -1.21 18.82 4.88
CA LEU A 48 -2.49 18.14 4.77
C LEU A 48 -3.63 18.97 5.36
N GLN A 49 -3.40 19.62 6.51
CA GLN A 49 -4.37 20.56 7.08
C GLN A 49 -4.60 21.77 6.16
N GLU A 50 -3.56 22.29 5.52
CA GLU A 50 -3.70 23.35 4.51
C GLU A 50 -4.54 22.92 3.31
N ALA A 51 -4.35 21.68 2.84
CA ALA A 51 -5.16 21.12 1.76
C ALA A 51 -6.63 20.98 2.18
N GLU A 52 -6.91 20.50 3.39
CA GLU A 52 -8.27 20.41 3.95
C GLU A 52 -8.93 21.79 4.08
N ALA A 53 -8.17 22.82 4.51
CA ALA A 53 -8.66 24.19 4.56
C ALA A 53 -8.97 24.75 3.16
N ALA A 54 -8.13 24.47 2.16
CA ALA A 54 -8.38 24.85 0.77
C ALA A 54 -9.65 24.18 0.22
N LEU A 55 -9.90 22.91 0.55
CA LEU A 55 -11.15 22.21 0.20
C LEU A 55 -12.38 22.86 0.81
N ALA A 56 -12.29 23.22 2.10
CA ALA A 56 -13.37 23.90 2.80
C ALA A 56 -13.68 25.28 2.18
N ALA A 57 -12.64 25.97 1.69
CA ALA A 57 -12.77 27.25 0.99
C ALA A 57 -13.24 27.11 -0.48
N GLY A 58 -13.30 25.89 -1.03
CA GLY A 58 -13.64 25.65 -2.44
C GLY A 58 -12.50 25.94 -3.42
N GLU A 59 -11.27 26.09 -2.93
CA GLU A 59 -10.05 26.29 -3.74
C GLU A 59 -9.55 24.94 -4.31
N ASP A 60 -10.39 24.29 -5.12
CA ASP A 60 -10.22 22.88 -5.52
C ASP A 60 -8.88 22.61 -6.24
N GLU A 61 -8.39 23.52 -7.08
CA GLU A 61 -7.10 23.34 -7.78
C GLU A 61 -5.90 23.45 -6.85
N LYS A 62 -5.97 24.34 -5.86
CA LYS A 62 -4.91 24.49 -4.86
C LYS A 62 -4.89 23.27 -3.93
N ALA A 63 -6.06 22.80 -3.52
CA ALA A 63 -6.20 21.57 -2.75
C ALA A 63 -5.63 20.36 -3.52
N ARG A 64 -5.95 20.21 -4.81
CA ARG A 64 -5.41 19.14 -5.66
C ARG A 64 -3.87 19.20 -5.72
N ALA A 65 -3.30 20.38 -6.00
CA ALA A 65 -1.85 20.55 -6.07
C ALA A 65 -1.15 20.20 -4.73
N LEU A 66 -1.73 20.58 -3.59
CA LEU A 66 -1.19 20.25 -2.27
C LEU A 66 -1.27 18.74 -1.99
N LEU A 67 -2.39 18.09 -2.31
CA LEU A 67 -2.58 16.65 -2.10
C LEU A 67 -1.65 15.81 -2.98
N ASP A 68 -1.48 16.18 -4.25
CA ASP A 68 -0.53 15.53 -5.15
C ASP A 68 0.91 15.66 -4.64
N GLU A 69 1.27 16.83 -4.11
CA GLU A 69 2.59 17.06 -3.53
C GLU A 69 2.81 16.18 -2.29
N ILE A 70 1.82 16.05 -1.42
CA ILE A 70 1.87 15.17 -0.24
C ILE A 70 2.07 13.71 -0.67
N ILE A 71 1.34 13.24 -1.67
CA ILE A 71 1.45 11.87 -2.20
C ILE A 71 2.86 11.63 -2.78
N ARG A 72 3.38 12.59 -3.54
CA ARG A 72 4.72 12.56 -4.14
C ARG A 72 5.81 12.56 -3.08
N GLN A 73 5.61 13.26 -1.96
CA GLN A 73 6.57 13.33 -0.87
C GLN A 73 6.52 12.13 0.09
N GLY A 74 5.54 11.23 -0.04
CA GLY A 74 5.36 10.07 0.84
C GLY A 74 4.60 10.42 2.12
N GLY A 75 3.72 11.42 2.09
CA GLY A 75 2.78 11.69 3.17
C GLY A 75 1.69 10.63 3.29
N ASP A 76 0.65 10.93 4.07
CA ASP A 76 -0.50 10.03 4.24
C ASP A 76 -1.26 9.86 2.92
N ARG A 77 -0.86 8.85 2.14
CA ARG A 77 -1.36 8.63 0.77
C ARG A 77 -2.82 8.22 0.75
N ASP A 78 -3.25 7.45 1.74
CA ASP A 78 -4.62 6.93 1.76
C ASP A 78 -5.58 8.08 2.06
N ARG A 79 -5.28 8.88 3.08
CA ARG A 79 -6.06 10.08 3.37
C ARG A 79 -6.00 11.12 2.25
N ALA A 80 -4.83 11.34 1.64
CA ALA A 80 -4.71 12.27 0.52
C ALA A 80 -5.53 11.82 -0.71
N ARG A 81 -5.54 10.52 -1.01
CA ARG A 81 -6.37 9.93 -2.07
C ARG A 81 -7.85 10.04 -1.77
N ASP A 82 -8.27 9.75 -0.54
CA ASP A 82 -9.67 9.91 -0.13
C ASP A 82 -10.16 11.35 -0.34
N LEU A 83 -9.30 12.34 -0.05
CA LEU A 83 -9.61 13.76 -0.28
C LEU A 83 -9.67 14.12 -1.77
N LEU A 84 -8.77 13.58 -2.60
CA LEU A 84 -8.81 13.75 -4.06
C LEU A 84 -10.07 13.11 -4.67
N ASP A 85 -10.44 11.91 -4.22
CA ASP A 85 -11.65 11.23 -4.64
C ASP A 85 -12.91 12.04 -4.32
N ARG A 86 -12.94 12.70 -3.15
CA ARG A 86 -14.03 13.60 -2.77
C ARG A 86 -14.10 14.85 -3.63
N LEU A 87 -12.95 15.40 -4.03
CA LEU A 87 -12.86 16.50 -4.99
C LEU A 87 -13.46 16.11 -6.34
N ASP A 88 -13.08 14.95 -6.87
CA ASP A 88 -13.50 14.50 -8.19
C ASP A 88 -14.99 14.13 -8.25
N ARG A 89 -15.57 13.70 -7.12
CA ARG A 89 -17.01 13.41 -7.00
C ARG A 89 -17.87 14.65 -6.76
N ARG A 90 -17.30 15.83 -6.52
CA ARG A 90 -18.07 17.06 -6.24
C ARG A 90 -18.84 17.48 -7.51
N PRO A 91 -20.19 17.54 -7.46
CA PRO A 91 -21.00 17.85 -8.63
C PRO A 91 -20.77 19.31 -9.02
N GLY A 92 -20.15 19.52 -10.18
CA GLY A 92 -19.74 20.83 -10.68
C GLY A 92 -18.64 20.76 -11.73
N ARG A 93 -17.81 19.69 -11.72
CA ARG A 93 -16.72 19.50 -12.70
C ARG A 93 -17.00 18.52 -13.83
N LEU A 94 -18.01 17.66 -13.71
CA LEU A 94 -18.49 16.81 -14.81
C LEU A 94 -19.34 17.59 -15.85
N GLY A 95 -19.43 18.93 -15.74
CA GLY A 95 -20.30 19.79 -16.55
C GLY A 95 -19.61 20.76 -17.50
N ALA A 96 -18.30 20.66 -17.74
CA ALA A 96 -17.61 21.49 -18.74
C ALA A 96 -17.12 20.63 -19.91
N GLY A 97 -18.04 20.20 -20.79
CA GLY A 97 -17.62 19.58 -22.05
C GLY A 97 -18.56 18.57 -22.71
N ARG A 98 -19.82 18.46 -22.31
CA ARG A 98 -20.78 17.68 -23.10
C ARG A 98 -22.20 18.21 -22.92
N GLY A 99 -22.55 19.19 -23.74
CA GLY A 99 -23.95 19.53 -23.99
C GLY A 99 -24.53 18.55 -25.01
N PRO A 100 -25.62 17.82 -24.70
CA PRO A 100 -26.62 17.44 -25.68
C PRO A 100 -27.63 18.60 -25.83
N TRP A 101 -28.48 18.55 -26.86
CA TRP A 101 -29.54 19.50 -27.25
C TRP A 101 -29.17 20.45 -28.39
N THR A 102 -29.36 19.88 -29.57
CA THR A 102 -30.02 20.47 -30.74
C THR A 102 -30.90 21.68 -30.39
N SER A 103 -30.57 22.83 -30.97
CA SER A 103 -31.57 23.84 -31.31
C SER A 103 -31.36 24.22 -32.76
N MET A 104 -32.39 23.94 -33.55
CA MET A 104 -32.50 24.28 -34.96
C MET A 104 -32.61 25.79 -35.08
N GLY A 105 -31.81 26.38 -35.96
CA GLY A 105 -31.80 27.81 -36.28
C GLY A 105 -30.82 28.03 -37.43
N GLU A 106 -31.36 28.40 -38.56
CA GLU A 106 -30.73 28.43 -39.88
C GLU A 106 -29.62 29.46 -40.04
N ALA A 107 -28.75 29.16 -41.01
CA ALA A 107 -27.86 30.05 -41.78
C ALA A 107 -26.80 30.85 -41.00
N GLU A 108 -25.53 30.46 -41.17
CA GLU A 108 -24.60 31.17 -42.05
C GLU A 108 -23.41 30.26 -42.39
N GLU A 109 -23.11 30.18 -43.69
CA GLU A 109 -21.85 29.66 -44.21
C GLU A 109 -20.71 30.57 -43.72
N GLY A 110 -19.94 30.07 -42.78
CA GLY A 110 -18.60 30.55 -42.47
C GLY A 110 -17.65 29.37 -42.53
N GLU A 111 -16.77 29.36 -43.52
CA GLU A 111 -15.72 28.37 -43.74
C GLU A 111 -14.95 28.06 -42.45
N ALA A 112 -15.34 26.99 -41.77
CA ALA A 112 -14.58 26.45 -40.65
C ALA A 112 -13.47 25.56 -41.22
N ALA A 113 -12.26 26.12 -41.25
CA ALA A 113 -11.03 25.43 -41.56
C ALA A 113 -10.96 24.07 -40.85
N ALA A 114 -10.90 23.00 -41.65
CA ALA A 114 -10.74 21.63 -41.19
C ALA A 114 -9.42 21.51 -40.40
N SER A 115 -9.53 21.48 -39.07
CA SER A 115 -8.41 21.19 -38.18
C SER A 115 -8.04 19.71 -38.27
N PRO A 116 -6.75 19.34 -38.40
CA PRO A 116 -6.35 17.98 -38.74
C PRO A 116 -6.54 17.03 -37.54
N ALA A 117 -7.57 16.17 -37.62
CA ALA A 117 -7.86 15.10 -36.67
C ALA A 117 -6.76 14.01 -36.58
N TRP A 118 -5.62 14.17 -37.27
CA TRP A 118 -4.51 13.23 -37.30
C TRP A 118 -3.58 13.34 -36.07
N SER A 119 -3.62 14.45 -35.33
CA SER A 119 -2.75 14.63 -34.14
C SER A 119 -3.13 13.74 -32.96
N ARG A 120 -4.44 13.56 -32.66
CA ARG A 120 -4.87 12.83 -31.45
C ARG A 120 -4.62 11.32 -31.53
N ARG A 121 -4.76 10.72 -32.72
CA ARG A 121 -4.50 9.29 -32.92
C ARG A 121 -3.01 8.94 -32.85
N ALA A 122 -2.13 9.85 -33.31
CA ALA A 122 -0.68 9.69 -33.19
C ALA A 122 -0.19 9.81 -31.74
N VAL A 123 -0.76 10.74 -30.96
CA VAL A 123 -0.43 10.90 -29.53
C VAL A 123 -0.89 9.69 -28.70
N ILE A 124 -2.09 9.16 -28.95
CA ILE A 124 -2.59 7.96 -28.27
C ILE A 124 -1.75 6.73 -28.63
N GLY A 125 -1.36 6.56 -29.90
CA GLY A 125 -0.48 5.47 -30.32
C GLY A 125 0.89 5.54 -29.64
N GLY A 126 1.46 6.74 -29.50
CA GLY A 126 2.70 6.94 -28.76
C GLY A 126 2.59 6.57 -27.28
N TRP A 127 1.49 6.95 -26.63
CA TRP A 127 1.26 6.60 -25.22
C TRP A 127 1.07 5.10 -25.00
N VAL A 128 0.39 4.39 -25.91
CA VAL A 128 0.24 2.93 -25.81
C VAL A 128 1.58 2.22 -25.92
N VAL A 129 2.48 2.68 -26.80
CA VAL A 129 3.84 2.12 -26.93
C VAL A 129 4.67 2.39 -25.68
N VAL A 130 4.62 3.62 -25.15
CA VAL A 130 5.34 3.98 -23.92
C VAL A 130 4.84 3.17 -22.72
N PHE A 131 3.52 3.08 -22.53
CA PHE A 131 2.95 2.28 -21.44
C PHE A 131 3.17 0.79 -21.62
N GLY A 132 3.14 0.27 -22.86
CA GLY A 132 3.47 -1.12 -23.17
C GLY A 132 4.91 -1.44 -22.79
N LEU A 133 5.87 -0.61 -23.22
CA LEU A 133 7.28 -0.77 -22.86
C LEU A 133 7.51 -0.66 -21.34
N LEU A 134 6.83 0.28 -20.68
CA LEU A 134 6.92 0.45 -19.23
C LEU A 134 6.35 -0.77 -18.48
N ALA A 135 5.19 -1.28 -18.88
CA ALA A 135 4.56 -2.46 -18.30
C ALA A 135 5.43 -3.72 -18.50
N THR A 136 6.06 -3.85 -19.66
CA THR A 136 6.96 -4.98 -19.98
C THR A 136 8.26 -4.90 -19.16
N GLY A 137 8.78 -3.68 -18.92
CA GLY A 137 9.92 -3.43 -18.05
C GLY A 137 9.64 -3.76 -16.57
N VAL A 138 8.44 -3.41 -16.08
CA VAL A 138 8.03 -3.72 -14.70
C VAL A 138 7.82 -5.23 -14.51
N ALA A 139 7.17 -5.91 -15.46
CA ALA A 139 6.95 -7.36 -15.41
C ALA A 139 8.28 -8.14 -15.40
N SER A 140 9.23 -7.76 -16.25
CA SER A 140 10.56 -8.38 -16.28
C SER A 140 11.42 -8.08 -15.05
N SER A 141 11.20 -6.95 -14.36
CA SER A 141 11.83 -6.67 -13.06
C SER A 141 11.29 -7.57 -11.96
N TRP A 142 10.00 -7.91 -12.03
CA TRP A 142 9.33 -8.83 -11.11
C TRP A 142 9.81 -10.26 -11.31
N ASP A 143 9.91 -10.72 -12.57
CA ASP A 143 10.46 -12.05 -12.86
C ASP A 143 11.90 -12.19 -12.39
N ARG A 144 12.74 -11.15 -12.58
CA ARG A 144 14.13 -11.16 -12.07
C ARG A 144 14.21 -11.19 -10.55
N LEU A 145 13.24 -10.58 -9.87
CA LEU A 145 13.17 -10.61 -8.41
C LEU A 145 12.75 -11.99 -7.92
N LEU A 146 11.76 -12.60 -8.58
CA LEU A 146 11.33 -13.98 -8.31
C LEU A 146 12.46 -14.98 -8.59
N ASP A 147 13.19 -14.85 -9.71
CA ASP A 147 14.38 -15.66 -10.02
C ASP A 147 15.51 -15.50 -9.00
N ARG A 148 15.62 -14.31 -8.38
CA ARG A 148 16.59 -14.06 -7.30
C ARG A 148 16.15 -14.63 -5.96
N LEU A 149 14.84 -14.74 -5.73
CA LEU A 149 14.28 -15.39 -4.54
C LEU A 149 14.34 -16.92 -4.66
N ASP A 150 14.20 -17.44 -5.89
CA ASP A 150 14.28 -18.87 -6.19
C ASP A 150 15.74 -19.38 -6.19
N ARG A 151 16.71 -18.50 -6.49
CA ARG A 151 18.11 -18.76 -6.16
C ARG A 151 18.34 -18.62 -4.67
N ALA A 152 18.41 -19.75 -3.97
CA ALA A 152 18.92 -19.82 -2.60
C ALA A 152 20.20 -18.97 -2.43
N PRO A 153 20.30 -18.11 -1.41
CA PRO A 153 21.49 -17.33 -1.16
C PRO A 153 22.67 -18.25 -0.87
N SER A 154 23.77 -18.09 -1.62
CA SER A 154 25.04 -18.75 -1.31
C SER A 154 25.47 -18.37 0.11
N PRO A 155 25.65 -19.32 1.03
CA PRO A 155 26.07 -19.00 2.39
C PRO A 155 27.55 -18.62 2.40
N SER A 156 27.85 -17.32 2.54
CA SER A 156 29.18 -16.80 2.87
C SER A 156 29.31 -16.50 4.36
N SER A 157 28.80 -17.39 5.22
CA SER A 157 28.95 -17.28 6.67
C SER A 157 29.49 -18.60 7.23
N PRO A 158 30.47 -18.55 8.15
CA PRO A 158 30.94 -19.75 8.84
C PRO A 158 29.76 -20.38 9.60
N PRO A 159 29.72 -21.72 9.72
CA PRO A 159 28.58 -22.42 10.31
C PRO A 159 28.39 -21.96 11.76
N ALA A 160 27.37 -21.13 11.99
CA ALA A 160 26.84 -20.92 13.32
C ALA A 160 26.33 -22.28 13.82
N ALA A 161 26.71 -22.64 15.04
CA ALA A 161 26.27 -23.87 15.70
C ALA A 161 24.75 -23.98 15.56
N ALA A 162 24.29 -25.13 15.05
CA ALA A 162 22.89 -25.41 14.83
C ALA A 162 22.11 -25.17 16.14
N ALA A 163 21.36 -24.07 16.19
CA ALA A 163 20.27 -23.95 17.13
C ALA A 163 19.31 -25.08 16.77
N THR A 164 19.19 -26.04 17.66
CA THR A 164 18.20 -27.11 17.58
C THR A 164 16.83 -26.45 17.52
N VAL A 165 16.25 -26.36 16.32
CA VAL A 165 14.85 -26.02 16.13
C VAL A 165 14.07 -27.07 16.90
N ALA A 166 13.52 -26.67 18.05
CA ALA A 166 12.71 -27.55 18.87
C ALA A 166 11.58 -28.10 17.99
N ALA A 167 11.39 -29.42 18.03
CA ALA A 167 10.34 -30.06 17.24
C ALA A 167 8.97 -29.43 17.60
N PRO A 168 8.10 -29.18 16.62
CA PRO A 168 6.85 -28.48 16.84
C PRO A 168 6.01 -29.21 17.87
N THR A 169 5.53 -28.45 18.85
CA THR A 169 4.73 -28.98 19.95
C THR A 169 3.41 -29.55 19.40
N PRO A 170 2.78 -30.52 20.09
CA PRO A 170 1.48 -31.05 19.66
C PRO A 170 0.42 -29.95 19.42
N GLY A 171 0.39 -28.92 20.28
CA GLY A 171 -0.50 -27.75 20.11
C GLY A 171 -0.21 -26.92 18.86
N GLU A 172 1.05 -26.71 18.51
CA GLU A 172 1.41 -25.98 17.28
C GLU A 172 0.92 -26.71 16.03
N ARG A 173 1.02 -28.05 16.02
CA ARG A 173 0.47 -28.89 14.95
C ARG A 173 -1.05 -28.80 14.89
N ALA A 174 -1.73 -28.85 16.03
CA ALA A 174 -3.17 -28.70 16.11
C ALA A 174 -3.66 -27.33 15.59
N VAL A 175 -2.94 -26.24 15.89
CA VAL A 175 -3.27 -24.89 15.35
C VAL A 175 -3.04 -24.84 13.84
N ALA A 176 -1.96 -25.43 13.33
CA ALA A 176 -1.69 -25.49 11.90
C ALA A 176 -2.77 -26.29 11.14
N ASP A 177 -3.19 -27.43 11.68
CA ASP A 177 -4.25 -28.27 11.11
C ASP A 177 -5.60 -27.54 11.15
N ALA A 178 -5.94 -26.86 12.25
CA ALA A 178 -7.16 -26.07 12.35
C ALA A 178 -7.19 -24.93 11.32
N ARG A 179 -6.05 -24.28 11.06
CA ARG A 179 -5.95 -23.22 10.04
C ARG A 179 -6.20 -23.77 8.63
N ARG A 180 -5.61 -24.92 8.32
CA ARG A 180 -5.83 -25.60 7.04
C ARG A 180 -7.30 -25.98 6.83
N LEU A 181 -8.00 -26.42 7.88
CA LEU A 181 -9.44 -26.73 7.82
C LEU A 181 -10.30 -25.47 7.61
N LEU A 182 -9.94 -24.35 8.23
CA LEU A 182 -10.62 -23.07 7.99
C LEU A 182 -10.46 -22.61 6.53
N ASP A 183 -9.26 -22.75 5.96
CA ASP A 183 -8.99 -22.42 4.55
C ASP A 183 -9.80 -23.32 3.59
N GLN A 184 -10.13 -24.54 4.01
CA GLN A 184 -10.99 -25.48 3.27
C GLN A 184 -12.50 -25.23 3.50
N GLY A 185 -12.86 -24.29 4.38
CA GLY A 185 -14.24 -24.00 4.75
C GLY A 185 -14.84 -24.96 5.79
N GLU A 186 -14.07 -25.92 6.30
CA GLU A 186 -14.49 -26.91 7.30
C GLU A 186 -14.45 -26.35 8.72
N THR A 187 -15.25 -25.30 8.94
CA THR A 187 -15.18 -24.49 10.18
C THR A 187 -15.53 -25.29 11.44
N ALA A 188 -16.48 -26.22 11.36
CA ALA A 188 -16.86 -27.07 12.50
C ALA A 188 -15.73 -28.05 12.89
N ALA A 189 -15.02 -28.61 11.91
CA ALA A 189 -13.89 -29.51 12.15
C ALA A 189 -12.72 -28.74 12.77
N ALA A 190 -12.41 -27.55 12.26
CA ALA A 190 -11.39 -26.67 12.83
C ALA A 190 -11.65 -26.33 14.31
N LEU A 191 -12.88 -25.96 14.66
CA LEU A 191 -13.25 -25.64 16.04
C LEU A 191 -13.10 -26.86 16.98
N SER A 192 -13.41 -28.06 16.50
CA SER A 192 -13.25 -29.29 17.29
C SER A 192 -11.80 -29.63 17.60
N ILE A 193 -10.86 -29.24 16.73
CA ILE A 193 -9.42 -29.41 16.96
C ILE A 193 -8.93 -28.37 17.96
N LEU A 194 -9.38 -27.11 17.84
CA LEU A 194 -8.99 -26.03 18.75
C LEU A 194 -9.48 -26.27 20.19
N ASP A 195 -10.64 -26.92 20.37
CA ASP A 195 -11.20 -27.23 21.70
C ASP A 195 -10.38 -28.30 22.46
N ARG A 196 -9.55 -29.06 21.76
CA ARG A 196 -8.68 -30.08 22.35
C ARG A 196 -7.35 -29.51 22.88
N ILE A 197 -7.04 -28.25 22.61
CA ILE A 197 -5.78 -27.61 23.03
C ILE A 197 -5.93 -27.16 24.50
N PRO A 198 -5.19 -27.74 25.46
CA PRO A 198 -5.31 -27.40 26.87
C PRO A 198 -4.79 -25.98 27.16
N PRO A 199 -5.28 -25.31 28.22
CA PRO A 199 -4.88 -23.95 28.58
C PRO A 199 -3.41 -23.81 29.00
N ASP A 200 -2.79 -24.92 29.39
CA ASP A 200 -1.40 -24.96 29.86
C ASP A 200 -0.39 -25.05 28.69
N GLU A 201 -0.87 -25.21 27.45
CA GLU A 201 -0.01 -25.24 26.28
C GLU A 201 0.32 -23.83 25.76
N PRO A 202 1.55 -23.59 25.28
CA PRO A 202 1.95 -22.29 24.73
C PRO A 202 1.15 -21.91 23.47
N ALA A 203 0.51 -22.87 22.81
CA ALA A 203 -0.35 -22.66 21.65
C ALA A 203 -1.76 -22.15 22.00
N TYR A 204 -2.18 -22.22 23.27
CA TYR A 204 -3.52 -21.82 23.72
C TYR A 204 -3.94 -20.38 23.36
N PRO A 205 -3.11 -19.32 23.55
CA PRO A 205 -3.50 -17.97 23.15
C PRO A 205 -3.79 -17.84 21.65
N PHE A 206 -3.05 -18.57 20.81
CA PHE A 206 -3.27 -18.60 19.37
C PHE A 206 -4.56 -19.35 19.00
N ALA A 207 -4.83 -20.48 19.68
CA ALA A 207 -6.07 -21.23 19.50
C ALA A 207 -7.32 -20.39 19.81
N ARG A 208 -7.26 -19.59 20.89
CA ARG A 208 -8.36 -18.70 21.30
C ARG A 208 -8.62 -17.59 20.28
N GLU A 209 -7.57 -16.97 19.73
CA GLU A 209 -7.74 -15.94 18.71
C GLU A 209 -8.28 -16.52 17.39
N LEU A 210 -7.75 -17.68 16.96
CA LEU A 210 -8.23 -18.34 15.74
C LEU A 210 -9.70 -18.75 15.85
N ARG A 211 -10.14 -19.20 17.04
CA ARG A 211 -11.55 -19.46 17.33
C ARG A 211 -12.42 -18.21 17.18
N ARG A 212 -12.01 -17.08 17.76
CA ARG A 212 -12.75 -15.81 17.66
C ARG A 212 -12.92 -15.36 16.20
N GLN A 213 -11.87 -15.55 15.39
CA GLN A 213 -11.91 -15.25 13.96
C GLN A 213 -12.88 -16.16 13.21
N ALA A 214 -12.83 -17.47 13.46
CA ALA A 214 -13.74 -18.44 12.87
C ALA A 214 -15.22 -18.18 13.23
N GLU A 215 -15.50 -17.86 14.50
CA GLU A 215 -16.85 -17.49 14.96
C GLU A 215 -17.35 -16.20 14.30
N THR A 216 -16.47 -15.21 14.14
CA THR A 216 -16.80 -13.95 13.45
C THR A 216 -17.12 -14.19 11.97
N ALA A 217 -16.37 -15.08 11.30
CA ALA A 217 -16.59 -15.46 9.91
C ALA A 217 -17.92 -16.19 9.71
N LEU A 218 -18.32 -17.05 10.66
CA LEU A 218 -19.65 -17.70 10.64
C LEU A 218 -20.79 -16.69 10.79
N LEU A 219 -20.64 -15.74 11.71
CA LEU A 219 -21.65 -14.70 11.96
C LEU A 219 -21.79 -13.71 10.79
N SER A 220 -20.71 -13.43 10.06
CA SER A 220 -20.74 -12.55 8.89
C SER A 220 -21.21 -13.27 7.62
N GLY A 221 -20.82 -14.54 7.42
CA GLY A 221 -21.22 -15.36 6.27
C GLY A 221 -22.68 -15.82 6.31
N GLY A 222 -23.28 -15.98 7.50
CA GLY A 222 -24.67 -16.40 7.66
C GLY A 222 -25.73 -15.32 7.38
N ARG A 223 -25.34 -14.05 7.21
CA ARG A 223 -26.27 -12.91 7.02
C ARG A 223 -26.60 -12.61 5.54
N GLY A 224 -26.11 -13.43 4.61
CA GLY A 224 -26.21 -13.21 3.16
C GLY A 224 -26.97 -14.29 2.38
N ARG A 225 -27.92 -15.00 2.98
CA ARG A 225 -28.83 -15.91 2.27
C ARG A 225 -30.28 -15.57 2.56
#